data_AF-A0A524ATQ4-F1
#
_entry.id   AF-A0A524ATQ4-F1
#
_cell.length_a   1.000
_cell.length_b   1.000
_cell.length_c   1.000
_cell.angle_alpha   90.00
_cell.angle_beta   90.00
_cell.angle_gamma   90.00
#
_symmetry.space_group_name_H-M   'P 1'
#
loop_
_entity.id
_entity.type
_entity.pdbx_description
1 polymer ?
#
loop_
_entity_poly.entity_id
_entity_poly.type
_entity_poly.pdbx_seq_one_letter_code
_entity_poly.pdbx_strand_id
1 'polypeptide(L)'
;TLCDELEARGQLKDVGAAAYITQLINSVPSAIHVVAYGRIVEQAAIRRRLLGAAGDIAKLAYQDEEDIEQTIEAAEQALFGVSQRRITRDLSPIQDVIKSVQRQL
;
A
#
# COMPACT_ATOMS: atom_id res chain seq x y z
N THR A 1 20.16 4.43 -16.38
CA THR A 1 20.11 3.64 -15.13
C THR A 1 19.28 4.39 -14.09
N LEU A 2 19.01 3.84 -12.90
CA LEU A 2 18.18 4.53 -11.88
C LEU A 2 18.74 5.91 -11.50
N CYS A 3 20.07 6.02 -11.35
CA CYS A 3 20.73 7.30 -11.05
C CYS A 3 20.52 8.31 -12.18
N ASP A 4 20.75 7.90 -13.43
CA ASP A 4 20.57 8.77 -14.60
C ASP A 4 19.11 9.24 -14.75
N GLU A 5 18.14 8.38 -14.44
CA GLU A 5 16.71 8.73 -14.48
C GLU A 5 16.34 9.74 -13.38
N LEU A 6 16.86 9.56 -12.16
CA LEU A 6 16.65 10.50 -11.06
C LEU A 6 17.36 11.83 -11.30
N GLU A 7 18.50 11.81 -11.98
CA GLU A 7 19.23 13.01 -12.39
C GLU A 7 18.48 13.77 -13.49
N ALA A 8 17.96 13.07 -14.50
CA ALA A 8 17.13 13.66 -15.56
C ALA A 8 15.84 14.31 -15.01
N ARG A 9 15.30 13.77 -13.91
CA ARG A 9 14.14 14.34 -13.20
C ARG A 9 14.50 15.43 -12.19
N GLY A 10 15.79 15.69 -11.96
CA GLY A 10 16.27 16.64 -10.96
C GLY A 10 16.07 16.19 -9.50
N GLN A 11 15.66 14.95 -9.26
CA GLN A 11 15.29 14.42 -7.93
C GLN A 11 16.45 13.74 -7.20
N LEU A 12 17.59 13.53 -7.88
CA LEU A 12 18.72 12.77 -7.35
C LEU A 12 19.26 13.36 -6.03
N LYS A 13 19.29 14.70 -5.90
CA LYS A 13 19.76 15.35 -4.67
C LYS A 13 18.77 15.20 -3.52
N ASP A 14 17.47 15.25 -3.79
CA ASP A 14 16.40 15.16 -2.78
C ASP A 14 16.37 13.80 -2.09
N VAL A 15 16.77 12.75 -2.80
CA VAL A 15 16.82 11.38 -2.28
C VAL A 15 18.14 11.03 -1.59
N GLY A 16 19.06 11.98 -1.40
CA GLY A 16 20.35 11.74 -0.75
C GLY A 16 21.51 11.36 -1.70
N ALA A 17 21.35 11.63 -2.99
CA ALA A 17 22.32 11.40 -4.06
C ALA A 17 22.66 9.91 -4.29
N ALA A 18 23.62 9.66 -5.20
CA ALA A 18 24.06 8.31 -5.56
C ALA A 18 24.54 7.50 -4.34
N ALA A 19 25.10 8.16 -3.33
CA ALA A 19 25.57 7.52 -2.09
C ALA A 19 24.44 6.79 -1.34
N TYR A 20 23.24 7.37 -1.26
CA TYR A 20 22.10 6.74 -0.60
C TYR A 20 21.61 5.50 -1.35
N ILE A 21 21.63 5.53 -2.68
CA ILE A 21 21.27 4.37 -3.51
C ILE A 21 22.28 3.23 -3.31
N THR A 22 23.57 3.52 -3.27
CA THR A 22 24.61 2.53 -2.95
C THR A 22 24.44 1.96 -1.54
N GLN A 23 24.09 2.79 -0.56
CA GLN A 23 23.81 2.33 0.80
C GLN A 23 22.60 1.40 0.85
N LEU A 24 21.53 1.70 0.11
CA LEU A 24 20.35 0.83 0.01
C LEU A 24 20.71 -0.54 -0.56
N ILE A 25 21.52 -0.58 -1.62
CA ILE A 25 22.00 -1.85 -2.22
C ILE A 25 22.78 -2.66 -1.17
N ASN A 26 23.67 -2.02 -0.41
CA ASN A 26 24.47 -2.69 0.62
C ASN A 26 23.66 -3.08 1.87
N SER A 27 22.49 -2.44 2.10
CA SER A 27 21.63 -2.71 3.26
C SER A 27 20.75 -3.94 3.12
N VAL A 28 20.60 -4.49 1.90
CA VAL A 28 19.78 -5.68 1.62
C VAL A 28 20.72 -6.86 1.33
N PRO A 29 20.95 -7.76 2.30
CA PRO A 29 21.92 -8.85 2.14
C PRO A 29 21.52 -9.87 1.08
N SER A 30 20.21 -10.01 0.83
CA SER A 30 19.67 -10.96 -0.14
C SER A 30 18.26 -10.60 -0.59
N ALA A 31 17.99 -10.75 -1.88
CA ALA A 31 16.66 -10.57 -2.47
C ALA A 31 15.66 -11.69 -2.11
N ILE A 32 16.11 -12.79 -1.48
CA ILE A 32 15.28 -13.96 -1.15
C ILE A 32 14.05 -13.57 -0.31
N HIS A 33 14.16 -12.55 0.53
CA HIS A 33 13.08 -12.10 1.41
C HIS A 33 12.32 -10.87 0.89
N VAL A 34 12.51 -10.46 -0.37
CA VAL A 34 11.88 -9.25 -0.92
C VAL A 34 10.35 -9.25 -0.78
N VAL A 35 9.72 -10.42 -0.93
CA VAL A 35 8.27 -10.58 -0.75
C VAL A 35 7.85 -10.36 0.71
N ALA A 36 8.65 -10.84 1.67
CA ALA A 36 8.37 -10.67 3.09
C ALA A 36 8.48 -9.20 3.51
N TYR A 37 9.54 -8.51 3.08
CA TYR A 37 9.68 -7.06 3.31
C TYR A 37 8.57 -6.26 2.63
N GLY A 38 8.20 -6.62 1.40
CA GLY A 38 7.07 -6.02 0.69
C GLY A 38 5.76 -6.13 1.47
N ARG A 39 5.50 -7.30 2.10
CA ARG A 39 4.33 -7.51 2.98
C ARG A 39 4.37 -6.62 4.22
N ILE A 40 5.54 -6.43 4.85
CA ILE A 40 5.67 -5.55 6.02
C ILE A 40 5.33 -4.10 5.64
N VAL A 41 5.88 -3.60 4.53
CA VAL A 41 5.61 -2.25 4.04
C VAL A 41 4.15 -2.08 3.67
N GLU A 42 3.54 -3.08 3.03
CA GLU A 42 2.12 -3.10 2.69
C GLU A 42 1.23 -3.05 3.93
N GLN A 43 1.47 -3.91 4.92
CA GLN A 43 0.71 -3.92 6.17
C GLN A 43 0.80 -2.57 6.89
N ALA A 44 2.00 -1.97 6.93
CA ALA A 44 2.19 -0.65 7.51
C ALA A 44 1.42 0.45 6.74
N ALA A 45 1.40 0.37 5.41
CA ALA A 45 0.62 1.30 4.58
C ALA A 45 -0.89 1.17 4.80
N ILE A 46 -1.40 -0.06 4.95
CA ILE A 46 -2.81 -0.32 5.25
C ILE A 46 -3.19 0.27 6.62
N ARG A 47 -2.36 0.05 7.65
CA ARG A 47 -2.59 0.62 8.99
C ARG A 47 -2.66 2.15 8.95
N ARG A 48 -1.75 2.82 8.23
CA ARG A 48 -1.78 4.28 8.07
C ARG A 48 -3.06 4.78 7.42
N ARG A 49 -3.55 4.08 6.40
CA ARG A 49 -4.83 4.43 5.75
C ARG A 49 -6.02 4.23 6.67
N LEU A 50 -6.04 3.13 7.43
CA LEU A 50 -7.09 2.87 8.41
C LEU A 50 -7.13 3.96 9.48
N LEU A 51 -5.98 4.42 9.96
CA LEU A 51 -5.91 5.55 10.89
C LEU A 51 -6.44 6.84 10.26
N GLY A 52 -6.14 7.09 8.98
CA GLY A 52 -6.72 8.22 8.24
C GLY A 52 -8.24 8.15 8.20
N ALA A 53 -8.80 7.02 7.76
CA ALA A 53 -10.24 6.80 7.71
C ALA A 53 -10.90 6.94 9.09
N ALA A 54 -10.30 6.39 10.14
CA ALA A 54 -10.79 6.55 11.51
C ALA A 54 -10.79 8.02 11.96
N GLY A 55 -9.76 8.78 11.59
CA GLY A 55 -9.71 10.21 11.86
C GLY A 55 -10.78 11.00 11.11
N ASP A 56 -11.09 10.65 9.87
CA ASP A 56 -12.14 11.28 9.09
C ASP A 56 -13.53 10.94 9.62
N ILE A 57 -13.77 9.67 9.99
CA ILE A 57 -15.00 9.23 10.67
C ILE A 57 -15.18 9.98 12.00
N ALA A 58 -14.11 10.14 12.77
CA ALA A 58 -14.19 10.90 14.02
C ALA A 58 -14.58 12.36 13.79
N LYS A 59 -14.06 13.02 12.74
CA LYS A 59 -14.46 14.39 12.38
C LYS A 59 -15.95 14.46 12.02
N LEU A 60 -16.43 13.53 11.19
CA LEU A 60 -17.83 13.45 10.81
C LEU A 60 -18.74 13.32 12.04
N ALA A 61 -18.33 12.53 13.03
CA ALA A 61 -19.09 12.35 14.28
C ALA A 61 -19.15 13.61 15.17
N TYR A 62 -18.26 14.60 14.97
CA TYR A 62 -18.31 15.88 15.68
C TYR A 62 -19.10 16.96 14.93
N GLN A 63 -19.52 16.71 13.69
CA GLN A 63 -20.26 17.68 12.88
C GLN A 63 -21.76 17.54 13.15
N ASP A 64 -22.28 18.34 14.09
CA ASP A 64 -23.70 18.33 14.51
C ASP A 64 -24.69 18.93 13.49
N GLU A 65 -24.19 19.50 12.38
CA GLU A 65 -25.02 20.18 11.36
C GLU A 65 -25.51 19.26 10.24
N GLU A 66 -24.92 18.06 10.08
CA GLU A 66 -25.26 17.11 9.03
C GLU A 66 -26.32 16.10 9.48
N ASP A 67 -27.15 15.65 8.53
CA ASP A 67 -28.08 14.54 8.75
C ASP A 67 -27.30 13.27 9.14
N ILE A 68 -27.72 12.62 10.22
CA ILE A 68 -27.07 11.42 10.74
C ILE A 68 -26.98 10.30 9.69
N GLU A 69 -27.96 10.20 8.78
CA GLU A 69 -27.92 9.21 7.70
C GLU A 69 -26.76 9.48 6.73
N GLN A 70 -26.53 10.76 6.39
CA GLN A 70 -25.43 11.18 5.50
C GLN A 70 -24.07 10.97 6.17
N THR A 71 -23.98 11.27 7.47
CA THR A 71 -22.78 11.02 8.29
C THR A 71 -22.39 9.54 8.30
N ILE A 72 -23.38 8.65 8.46
CA ILE A 72 -23.15 7.20 8.42
C ILE A 72 -22.68 6.76 7.03
N GLU A 73 -23.33 7.24 5.96
CA GLU A 73 -22.95 6.89 4.59
C GLU A 73 -21.52 7.34 4.25
N ALA A 74 -21.14 8.55 4.64
CA ALA A 74 -19.78 9.06 4.46
C ALA A 74 -18.74 8.23 5.24
N ALA A 75 -19.07 7.80 6.46
CA ALA A 75 -18.22 6.93 7.26
C ALA A 75 -18.03 5.55 6.62
N GLU A 76 -19.10 4.96 6.08
CA GLU A 76 -19.04 3.69 5.35
C GLU A 76 -18.17 3.79 4.10
N GLN A 77 -18.31 4.86 3.31
CA GLN A 77 -17.48 5.11 2.13
C GLN A 77 -15.99 5.22 2.49
N ALA A 78 -15.65 5.94 3.56
CA ALA A 78 -14.28 6.08 4.03
C ALA A 78 -13.67 4.72 4.43
N LEU A 79 -14.43 3.88 5.14
CA LEU A 79 -13.99 2.54 5.53
C LEU A 79 -13.86 1.61 4.31
N PHE A 80 -14.82 1.65 3.38
CA PHE A 80 -14.78 0.84 2.16
C PHE A 80 -13.56 1.15 1.29
N GLY A 81 -13.15 2.43 1.21
CA GLY A 81 -11.94 2.85 0.50
C GLY A 81 -10.66 2.18 1.01
N VAL A 82 -10.61 1.82 2.30
CA VAL A 82 -9.48 1.07 2.89
C VAL A 82 -9.57 -0.43 2.53
N SER A 83 -10.78 -1.00 2.46
CA SER A 83 -11.04 -2.43 2.25
C SER A 83 -10.88 -2.89 0.80
N GLN A 84 -11.40 -2.15 -0.19
CA GLN A 84 -11.43 -2.59 -1.60
C GLN A 84 -10.05 -2.95 -2.18
N ARG A 85 -9.00 -2.28 -1.73
CA ARG A 85 -7.65 -2.49 -2.26
C ARG A 85 -7.02 -3.84 -1.87
N ARG A 86 -7.56 -4.50 -0.83
CA ARG A 86 -7.17 -5.87 -0.46
C ARG A 86 -7.74 -6.90 -1.43
N ILE A 87 -8.98 -6.72 -1.87
CA ILE A 87 -9.70 -7.69 -2.71
C ILE A 87 -9.04 -7.86 -4.08
N THR A 88 -8.54 -6.78 -4.70
CA THR A 88 -7.90 -6.86 -6.02
C THR A 88 -6.65 -7.75 -6.03
N ARG A 89 -5.98 -7.97 -4.89
CA ARG A 89 -4.70 -8.67 -4.83
C ARG A 89 -4.82 -10.18 -4.59
N ASP A 90 -5.94 -10.63 -4.02
CA ASP A 90 -6.21 -12.05 -3.73
C ASP A 90 -6.90 -12.78 -4.91
N LEU A 91 -7.16 -12.08 -6.02
CA LEU A 91 -7.71 -12.69 -7.24
C LEU A 91 -6.60 -13.36 -8.05
N SER A 92 -6.44 -14.67 -7.87
CA SER A 92 -5.62 -15.48 -8.78
C SER A 92 -6.42 -15.82 -10.05
N PRO A 93 -5.82 -15.70 -11.25
CA PRO A 93 -6.42 -16.20 -12.49
C PRO A 93 -6.79 -17.68 -12.37
N ILE A 94 -7.99 -18.05 -12.83
CA ILE A 94 -8.49 -19.44 -12.71
C ILE A 94 -7.55 -20.46 -13.36
N GLN A 95 -6.84 -20.06 -14.41
CA GLN A 95 -5.81 -20.84 -15.09
C GLN A 95 -4.62 -21.22 -14.19
N ASP A 96 -4.26 -20.36 -13.23
CA ASP A 96 -3.14 -20.61 -12.31
C ASP A 96 -3.57 -21.55 -11.18
N VAL A 97 -4.82 -21.46 -10.75
CA VAL A 97 -5.44 -22.37 -9.78
C VAL A 97 -5.54 -23.78 -10.36
N ILE A 98 -6.01 -23.93 -11.61
CA ILE A 98 -6.12 -25.22 -12.30
C ILE A 98 -4.74 -25.91 -12.42
N LYS A 99 -3.70 -25.15 -12.81
CA LYS A 99 -2.33 -25.68 -12.89
C LYS A 99 -1.77 -26.10 -11.53
N SER A 100 -2.12 -25.42 -10.45
CA SER A 100 -1.67 -25.79 -9.11
C SER A 100 -2.28 -27.11 -8.63
N VAL A 101 -3.55 -27.36 -8.94
CA VAL A 101 -4.26 -28.60 -8.57
C VAL A 101 -3.78 -29.78 -9.42
N GLN A 102 -3.52 -29.56 -10.71
CA GLN A 102 -3.03 -30.62 -11.61
C GLN A 102 -1.62 -31.13 -11.28
N ARG A 103 -0.82 -30.37 -10.52
CA ARG A 103 0.54 -30.76 -10.12
C ARG A 103 0.57 -31.58 -8.81
N GLN A 104 -0.57 -31.69 -8.12
CA GLN A 104 -0.74 -32.48 -6.89
C GLN A 104 -1.36 -33.87 -7.12
N LEU A 105 -1.70 -34.20 -8.37
CA LEU A 105 -2.04 -35.54 -8.85
C LEU A 105 -0.87 -36.11 -9.66
#